data_AF-A0A9D6TXE5-F1
#
_entry.id   AF-A0A9D6TXE5-F1
#
_cell.length_a   1.000
_cell.length_b   1.000
_cell.length_c   1.000
_cell.angle_alpha   90.00
_cell.angle_beta   90.00
_cell.angle_gamma   90.00
#
_symmetry.space_group_name_H-M   'P 1'
#
loop_
_entity.id
_entity.type
_entity.pdbx_description
1 polymer ?
#
loop_
_entity_poly.entity_id
_entity_poly.type
_entity_poly.pdbx_seq_one_letter_code
_entity_poly.pdbx_strand_id
1 'polypeptide(L)'
;MTTRRALPLLLLLLVGAASVTPVAAVEYRLQVASLHQDTFTHYLEGKIGSGVGELVLARLAAAMDAGQVAKGGLLYDRPLQGVPGTVAEGFRAVKIRAEVVRGGEGSRLWDEVVWDGTPGERSVWLIGATTPHFPEVRHVGLKAASPLRYYIPYSVPLRPTPQRVVAFPLNFVQWQGERGTLWDKYLGRAVSPDEGIAVVIGVNDNMRFADWVYFIIEQPREPQTFKAVLGWERRRSLTDEAPRLKQDQ
;
A
#
# COMPACT_ATOMS: atom_id res chain seq x y z
N MET A 1 -48.34 13.56 -70.30
CA MET A 1 -48.88 12.37 -69.61
C MET A 1 -47.72 11.53 -69.11
N THR A 2 -47.87 10.98 -67.90
CA THR A 2 -47.07 9.92 -67.22
C THR A 2 -45.61 10.23 -66.81
N THR A 3 -45.33 10.57 -65.53
CA THR A 3 -45.01 9.77 -64.31
C THR A 3 -43.54 9.33 -64.11
N ARG A 4 -42.92 9.78 -63.00
CA ARG A 4 -42.00 9.09 -62.03
C ARG A 4 -41.06 10.15 -61.38
N ARG A 5 -41.22 10.54 -60.10
CA ARG A 5 -40.73 9.90 -58.83
C ARG A 5 -39.22 9.59 -58.90
N ALA A 6 -38.34 9.89 -57.93
CA ALA A 6 -38.44 10.01 -56.47
C ALA A 6 -37.18 10.74 -55.91
N LEU A 7 -37.32 11.62 -54.92
CA LEU A 7 -36.98 11.49 -53.47
C LEU A 7 -35.58 12.04 -53.04
N PRO A 8 -35.50 12.64 -51.83
CA PRO A 8 -34.35 13.38 -51.32
C PRO A 8 -33.39 12.50 -50.52
N LEU A 9 -32.12 12.91 -50.42
CA LEU A 9 -31.15 12.30 -49.51
C LEU A 9 -30.88 13.27 -48.35
N LEU A 10 -31.59 13.09 -47.25
CA LEU A 10 -31.30 13.72 -45.97
C LEU A 10 -30.41 12.74 -45.18
N LEU A 11 -29.11 13.01 -45.09
CA LEU A 11 -28.21 12.25 -44.21
C LEU A 11 -28.39 12.72 -42.77
N LEU A 12 -28.99 11.87 -41.93
CA LEU A 12 -28.95 12.00 -40.48
C LEU A 12 -27.57 11.54 -39.97
N LEU A 13 -26.80 12.47 -39.40
CA LEU A 13 -25.66 12.15 -38.53
C LEU A 13 -26.20 11.61 -37.19
N LEU A 14 -26.15 10.30 -36.99
CA LEU A 14 -26.22 9.69 -35.66
C LEU A 14 -24.89 9.92 -34.94
N VAL A 15 -24.84 10.94 -34.09
CA VAL A 15 -23.80 11.07 -33.07
C VAL A 15 -24.14 10.08 -31.95
N GLY A 16 -23.41 8.96 -31.92
CA GLY A 16 -23.52 7.95 -30.87
C GLY A 16 -23.05 8.51 -29.54
N ALA A 17 -23.99 8.92 -28.69
CA ALA A 17 -23.75 9.13 -27.26
C ALA A 17 -23.51 7.75 -26.63
N ALA A 18 -22.25 7.39 -26.41
CA ALA A 18 -21.90 6.27 -25.54
C ALA A 18 -22.32 6.66 -24.12
N SER A 19 -23.44 6.10 -23.65
CA SER A 19 -23.91 6.24 -22.28
C SER A 19 -22.87 5.63 -21.34
N VAL A 20 -22.03 6.46 -20.71
CA VAL A 20 -21.20 6.04 -19.58
C VAL A 20 -22.15 5.81 -18.42
N THR A 21 -22.56 4.55 -18.20
CA THR A 21 -23.33 4.19 -17.01
C THR A 21 -22.49 4.53 -15.78
N PRO A 22 -22.99 5.35 -14.84
CA PRO A 22 -22.25 5.66 -13.62
C PRO A 22 -22.01 4.35 -12.87
N VAL A 23 -20.74 4.03 -12.63
CA VAL A 23 -20.38 2.88 -11.81
C VAL A 23 -20.78 3.21 -10.37
N ALA A 24 -21.59 2.35 -9.76
CA ALA A 24 -22.02 2.54 -8.38
C ALA A 24 -20.80 2.52 -7.43
N ALA A 25 -20.88 3.30 -6.35
CA ALA A 25 -19.91 3.22 -5.29
C ALA A 25 -19.94 1.83 -4.62
N VAL A 26 -18.78 1.34 -4.23
CA VAL A 26 -18.55 0.01 -3.67
C VAL A 26 -17.82 0.16 -2.33
N GLU A 27 -18.23 -0.60 -1.33
CA GLU A 27 -17.55 -0.63 -0.03
C GLU A 27 -16.21 -1.38 -0.14
N TYR A 28 -15.13 -0.74 0.30
CA TYR A 28 -13.82 -1.35 0.46
C TYR A 28 -13.36 -1.26 1.90
N ARG A 29 -12.44 -2.15 2.27
CA ARG A 29 -11.87 -2.24 3.61
C ARG A 29 -10.37 -2.39 3.54
N LEU A 30 -9.65 -1.67 4.38
CA LEU A 30 -8.21 -1.84 4.58
C LEU A 30 -7.95 -2.17 6.05
N GLN A 31 -7.27 -3.28 6.30
CA GLN A 31 -6.81 -3.70 7.61
C GLN A 31 -5.28 -3.68 7.65
N VAL A 32 -4.69 -2.93 8.58
CA VAL A 32 -3.23 -2.80 8.72
C VAL A 32 -2.78 -3.14 10.12
N ALA A 33 -1.67 -3.88 10.22
CA ALA A 33 -1.03 -4.16 11.50
C ALA A 33 0.47 -3.92 11.42
N SER A 34 1.02 -3.35 12.48
CA SER A 34 2.45 -3.14 12.64
C SER A 34 2.98 -4.07 13.72
N LEU A 35 3.98 -4.88 13.39
CA LEU A 35 4.61 -5.86 14.28
C LEU A 35 6.09 -5.53 14.49
N HIS A 36 6.63 -5.95 15.63
CA HIS A 36 8.08 -6.11 15.77
C HIS A 36 8.61 -7.13 14.75
N GLN A 37 9.81 -6.90 14.22
CA GLN A 37 10.47 -7.82 13.27
C GLN A 37 10.49 -9.26 13.79
N ASP A 38 10.87 -9.48 15.05
CA ASP A 38 10.96 -10.83 15.63
C ASP A 38 9.59 -11.54 15.66
N THR A 39 8.52 -10.77 15.89
CA THR A 39 7.15 -11.31 15.82
C THR A 39 6.76 -11.62 14.39
N PHE A 40 7.07 -10.76 13.42
CA PHE A 40 6.78 -11.02 12.02
C PHE A 40 7.53 -12.26 11.51
N THR A 41 8.84 -12.30 11.74
CA THR A 41 9.74 -13.35 11.25
C THR A 41 9.46 -14.70 11.88
N HIS A 42 8.92 -14.74 13.11
CA HIS A 42 8.42 -15.97 13.72
C HIS A 42 7.45 -16.73 12.81
N TYR A 43 6.62 -16.03 12.02
CA TYR A 43 5.64 -16.64 11.12
C TYR A 43 6.16 -16.96 9.71
N LEU A 44 7.45 -16.76 9.43
CA LEU A 44 8.05 -17.12 8.15
C LEU A 44 8.30 -18.62 8.09
N GLU A 45 7.54 -19.32 7.25
CA GLU A 45 7.66 -20.76 7.05
C GLU A 45 7.94 -21.08 5.59
N GLY A 46 9.11 -21.64 5.29
CA GLY A 46 9.52 -21.99 3.93
C GLY A 46 10.51 -21.00 3.31
N LYS A 47 10.73 -21.13 2.00
CA LYS A 47 11.71 -20.32 1.27
C LYS A 47 11.11 -18.96 0.91
N ILE A 48 11.81 -17.89 1.27
CA ILE A 48 11.45 -16.51 0.93
C ILE A 48 11.44 -16.25 -0.58
N GLY A 49 12.27 -16.96 -1.36
CA GLY A 49 12.43 -16.69 -2.79
C GLY A 49 13.19 -15.38 -3.02
N SER A 50 12.76 -14.60 -4.02
CA SER A 50 13.32 -13.27 -4.29
C SER A 50 12.69 -12.16 -3.43
N GLY A 51 11.68 -12.49 -2.61
CA GLY A 51 11.02 -11.53 -1.72
C GLY A 51 10.03 -10.63 -2.44
N VAL A 52 9.41 -11.12 -3.52
CA VAL A 52 8.45 -10.39 -4.35
C VAL A 52 7.07 -11.08 -4.38
N GLY A 53 6.72 -11.77 -3.29
CA GLY A 53 5.40 -12.37 -3.10
C GLY A 53 5.35 -13.90 -3.26
N GLU A 54 6.47 -14.58 -3.48
CA GLU A 54 6.47 -16.04 -3.70
C GLU A 54 6.03 -16.80 -2.45
N LEU A 55 6.47 -16.34 -1.28
CA LEU A 55 6.13 -16.94 0.01
C LEU A 55 4.74 -16.50 0.49
N VAL A 56 3.87 -17.48 0.74
CA VAL A 56 2.53 -17.27 1.33
C VAL A 56 2.63 -17.30 2.86
N LEU A 57 2.02 -16.32 3.51
CA LEU A 57 2.02 -16.11 4.96
C LEU A 57 0.72 -16.62 5.61
N ALA A 58 0.35 -17.86 5.32
CA ALA A 58 -0.94 -18.43 5.74
C ALA A 58 -1.10 -18.45 7.27
N ARG A 59 -0.06 -18.88 8.00
CA ARG A 59 -0.08 -18.93 9.47
C ARG A 59 -0.21 -17.55 10.10
N LEU A 60 0.52 -16.56 9.58
CA LEU A 60 0.42 -15.18 10.05
C LEU A 60 -0.99 -14.62 9.83
N ALA A 61 -1.55 -14.81 8.63
CA ALA A 61 -2.89 -14.34 8.31
C ALA A 61 -3.94 -14.94 9.25
N ALA A 62 -3.90 -16.26 9.46
CA ALA A 62 -4.81 -16.96 10.36
C ALA A 62 -4.64 -16.48 11.82
N ALA A 63 -3.41 -16.33 12.30
CA ALA A 63 -3.13 -15.87 13.66
C ALA A 63 -3.61 -14.44 13.90
N MET A 64 -3.42 -13.54 12.92
CA MET A 64 -3.91 -12.16 13.00
C MET A 64 -5.45 -12.11 13.02
N ASP A 65 -6.11 -12.89 12.16
CA ASP A 65 -7.57 -12.91 12.05
C ASP A 65 -8.23 -13.55 13.29
N ALA A 66 -7.57 -14.53 13.90
CA ALA A 66 -8.02 -15.18 15.13
C ALA A 66 -7.66 -14.41 16.41
N GLY A 67 -6.94 -13.27 16.32
CA GLY A 67 -6.49 -12.53 17.50
C GLY A 67 -5.41 -13.25 18.32
N GLN A 68 -4.67 -14.17 17.71
CA GLN A 68 -3.70 -15.06 18.36
C GLN A 68 -2.27 -14.51 18.37
N VAL A 69 -1.99 -13.43 17.64
CA VAL A 69 -0.69 -12.73 17.77
C VAL A 69 -0.64 -12.02 19.11
N ALA A 70 0.43 -12.26 19.87
CA ALA A 70 0.62 -11.67 21.18
C ALA A 70 0.64 -10.13 21.08
N LYS A 71 -0.11 -9.45 21.97
CA LYS A 71 -0.20 -7.98 22.00
C LYS A 71 1.17 -7.29 22.11
N GLY A 72 2.10 -7.88 22.87
CA GLY A 72 3.47 -7.37 22.99
C GLY A 72 4.31 -7.45 21.71
N GLY A 73 3.82 -8.16 20.69
CA GLY A 73 4.42 -8.21 19.36
C GLY A 73 3.96 -7.10 18.42
N LEU A 74 2.95 -6.30 18.82
CA LEU A 74 2.35 -5.24 18.00
C LEU A 74 2.87 -3.84 18.39
N LEU A 75 2.92 -2.97 17.39
CA LEU A 75 3.31 -1.56 17.49
C LEU A 75 2.08 -0.68 17.27
N TYR A 76 1.40 -0.31 18.36
CA TYR A 76 0.17 0.50 18.35
C TYR A 76 0.41 2.01 18.22
N ASP A 77 1.66 2.44 18.27
CA ASP A 77 2.08 3.84 18.15
C ASP A 77 2.20 4.32 16.69
N ARG A 78 1.73 3.50 15.74
CA ARG A 78 1.82 3.74 14.28
C ARG A 78 0.45 3.70 13.63
N PRO A 79 -0.44 4.66 13.96
CA PRO A 79 -1.81 4.59 13.50
C PRO A 79 -1.89 4.76 11.98
N LEU A 80 -2.74 3.96 11.36
CA LEU A 80 -3.23 4.21 10.00
C LEU A 80 -4.01 5.53 9.98
N GLN A 81 -3.81 6.32 8.93
CA GLN A 81 -4.48 7.59 8.74
C GLN A 81 -4.73 7.88 7.25
N GLY A 82 -5.75 8.70 6.97
CA GLY A 82 -5.94 9.27 5.64
C GLY A 82 -4.87 10.31 5.31
N VAL A 83 -4.66 10.60 4.03
CA VAL A 83 -3.72 11.63 3.59
C VAL A 83 -4.42 12.96 3.25
N PRO A 84 -3.70 14.09 3.29
CA PRO A 84 -4.17 15.34 2.69
C PRO A 84 -4.44 15.20 1.19
N GLY A 85 -5.35 16.03 0.65
CA GLY A 85 -5.72 15.97 -0.78
C GLY A 85 -4.55 16.20 -1.73
N THR A 86 -3.66 17.13 -1.40
CA THR A 86 -2.43 17.41 -2.16
C THR A 86 -1.52 16.19 -2.26
N VAL A 87 -1.41 15.41 -1.17
CA VAL A 87 -0.66 14.15 -1.17
C VAL A 87 -1.37 13.13 -2.04
N ALA A 88 -2.69 12.95 -1.90
CA ALA A 88 -3.47 12.02 -2.74
C ALA A 88 -3.29 12.30 -4.24
N GLU A 89 -3.35 13.58 -4.65
CA GLU A 89 -3.13 14.01 -6.03
C GLU A 89 -1.75 13.61 -6.56
N GLY A 90 -0.69 13.77 -5.76
CA GLY A 90 0.67 13.32 -6.12
C GLY A 90 0.78 11.82 -6.37
N PHE A 91 -0.05 11.02 -5.69
CA PHE A 91 -0.17 9.59 -5.92
C PHE A 91 -1.19 9.24 -7.01
N ARG A 92 -1.80 10.22 -7.69
CA ARG A 92 -2.92 10.02 -8.63
C ARG A 92 -4.08 9.22 -7.99
N ALA A 93 -4.32 9.51 -6.71
CA ALA A 93 -5.38 8.92 -5.90
C ALA A 93 -6.42 9.99 -5.54
N VAL A 94 -7.62 9.54 -5.20
CA VAL A 94 -8.70 10.37 -4.68
C VAL A 94 -8.58 10.54 -3.17
N LYS A 95 -8.93 11.72 -2.68
CA LYS A 95 -9.00 11.97 -1.24
C LYS A 95 -10.23 11.27 -0.66
N ILE A 96 -10.00 10.34 0.25
CA ILE A 96 -11.07 9.64 0.98
C ILE A 96 -11.18 10.19 2.39
N ARG A 97 -12.41 10.44 2.84
CA ARG A 97 -12.72 10.79 4.22
C ARG A 97 -13.44 9.60 4.83
N ALA A 98 -12.73 8.84 5.66
CA ALA A 98 -13.29 7.75 6.44
C ALA A 98 -12.64 7.72 7.81
N GLU A 99 -13.38 7.17 8.78
CA GLU A 99 -12.87 6.97 10.13
C GLU A 99 -11.97 5.74 10.17
N VAL A 100 -10.80 5.89 10.79
CA VAL A 100 -9.91 4.76 11.07
C VAL A 100 -10.18 4.30 12.50
N VAL A 101 -10.61 3.05 12.64
CA VAL A 101 -10.74 2.42 13.95
C VAL A 101 -9.42 1.75 14.31
N ARG A 102 -8.84 2.14 15.44
CA ARG A 102 -7.52 1.65 15.86
C ARG A 102 -7.57 0.22 16.39
N GLY A 103 -6.50 -0.52 16.13
CA GLY A 103 -6.19 -1.78 16.79
C GLY A 103 -5.65 -1.58 18.21
N GLY A 104 -5.59 -2.66 18.98
CA GLY A 104 -5.07 -2.67 20.35
C GLY A 104 -6.14 -2.60 21.44
N GLU A 105 -7.35 -2.15 21.10
CA GLU A 105 -8.50 -2.21 21.99
C GLU A 105 -9.15 -3.61 21.98
N GLY A 106 -9.34 -4.19 23.17
CA GLY A 106 -9.96 -5.52 23.31
C GLY A 106 -9.14 -6.62 22.62
N SER A 107 -9.77 -7.38 21.73
CA SER A 107 -9.15 -8.45 20.94
C SER A 107 -8.72 -8.01 19.52
N ARG A 108 -8.94 -6.74 19.15
CA ARG A 108 -8.67 -6.26 17.79
C ARG A 108 -7.18 -6.02 17.58
N LEU A 109 -6.60 -6.66 16.56
CA LEU A 109 -5.17 -6.50 16.22
C LEU A 109 -4.93 -5.55 15.04
N TRP A 110 -5.97 -5.25 14.27
CA TRP A 110 -5.89 -4.43 13.06
C TRP A 110 -6.33 -2.99 13.34
N ASP A 111 -5.57 -2.03 12.82
CA ASP A 111 -6.15 -0.76 12.41
C ASP A 111 -7.03 -1.02 11.19
N GLU A 112 -8.23 -0.48 11.18
CA GLU A 112 -9.22 -0.73 10.13
C GLU A 112 -9.82 0.57 9.62
N VAL A 113 -9.99 0.65 8.31
CA VAL A 113 -10.79 1.69 7.67
C VAL A 113 -11.71 1.06 6.63
N VAL A 114 -12.94 1.56 6.59
CA VAL A 114 -13.99 1.16 5.65
C VAL A 114 -14.44 2.42 4.90
N TRP A 115 -14.59 2.34 3.58
CA TRP A 115 -15.03 3.47 2.78
C TRP A 115 -15.80 3.01 1.54
N ASP A 116 -16.70 3.88 1.05
CA ASP A 116 -17.30 3.73 -0.26
C ASP A 116 -16.43 4.42 -1.31
N GLY A 117 -16.14 3.75 -2.42
CA GLY A 117 -15.33 4.30 -3.49
C GLY A 117 -15.75 3.85 -4.89
N THR A 118 -15.24 4.53 -5.91
CA THR A 118 -15.55 4.21 -7.31
C THR A 118 -14.54 3.21 -7.87
N PRO A 119 -14.98 2.06 -8.41
CA PRO A 119 -14.08 1.15 -9.10
C PRO A 119 -13.21 1.83 -10.16
N GLY A 120 -11.93 1.48 -10.20
CA GLY A 120 -10.92 2.07 -11.09
C GLY A 120 -10.25 3.34 -10.52
N GLU A 121 -10.77 3.93 -9.45
CA GLU A 121 -10.07 4.97 -8.71
C GLU A 121 -8.98 4.36 -7.82
N ARG A 122 -8.00 5.19 -7.45
CA ARG A 122 -7.00 4.83 -6.45
C ARG A 122 -7.25 5.59 -5.16
N SER A 123 -7.11 4.94 -4.02
CA SER A 123 -7.02 5.59 -2.72
C SER A 123 -5.62 5.42 -2.14
N VAL A 124 -5.23 6.33 -1.24
CA VAL A 124 -3.96 6.23 -0.54
C VAL A 124 -4.13 6.49 0.95
N TRP A 125 -3.52 5.63 1.75
CA TRP A 125 -3.50 5.68 3.21
C TRP A 125 -2.06 5.70 3.71
N LEU A 126 -1.85 6.22 4.91
CA LEU A 126 -0.53 6.47 5.44
C LEU A 126 -0.39 5.90 6.85
N ILE A 127 0.75 5.29 7.13
CA ILE A 127 1.33 5.22 8.48
C ILE A 127 2.51 6.17 8.50
N GLY A 128 2.37 7.26 9.26
CA GLY A 128 3.43 8.25 9.50
C GLY A 128 3.79 8.22 10.99
N ALA A 129 4.59 7.24 11.40
CA ALA A 129 4.93 7.08 12.80
C ALA A 129 5.78 8.27 13.29
N THR A 130 5.36 8.88 14.40
CA THR A 130 6.05 10.03 15.02
C THR A 130 7.03 9.60 16.10
N THR A 131 7.04 8.32 16.46
CA THR A 131 7.89 7.76 17.51
C THR A 131 9.24 7.30 16.95
N PRO A 132 10.31 7.38 17.76
CA PRO A 132 11.67 7.08 17.31
C PRO A 132 12.06 5.60 17.39
N HIS A 133 11.27 4.76 18.06
CA HIS A 133 11.59 3.35 18.27
C HIS A 133 11.29 2.55 16.99
N PHE A 134 12.06 1.49 16.70
CA PHE A 134 11.85 0.60 15.54
C PHE A 134 11.52 1.35 14.23
N PRO A 135 12.40 2.25 13.77
CA PRO A 135 12.06 3.18 12.70
C PRO A 135 11.94 2.52 11.33
N GLU A 136 12.52 1.33 11.12
CA GLU A 136 12.73 0.79 9.77
C GLU A 136 11.73 -0.32 9.42
N VAL A 137 11.10 -0.22 8.24
CA VAL A 137 10.27 -1.33 7.71
C VAL A 137 11.17 -2.29 6.93
N ARG A 138 11.23 -3.54 7.38
CA ARG A 138 12.03 -4.61 6.74
C ARG A 138 11.20 -5.63 5.99
N HIS A 139 9.99 -5.88 6.47
CA HIS A 139 9.12 -6.93 5.96
C HIS A 139 7.72 -6.41 5.73
N VAL A 140 7.10 -6.84 4.64
CA VAL A 140 5.72 -6.48 4.32
C VAL A 140 4.96 -7.74 3.90
N GLY A 141 3.82 -7.98 4.54
CA GLY A 141 2.83 -8.95 4.09
C GLY A 141 1.67 -8.23 3.42
N LEU A 142 1.34 -8.53 2.16
CA LEU A 142 0.20 -7.92 1.46
C LEU A 142 -0.85 -8.95 1.06
N LYS A 143 -2.12 -8.60 1.26
CA LYS A 143 -3.29 -9.37 0.86
C LYS A 143 -4.25 -8.47 0.09
N ALA A 144 -4.76 -9.00 -1.01
CA ALA A 144 -5.88 -8.48 -1.76
C ALA A 144 -6.85 -9.64 -2.05
N ALA A 145 -7.14 -9.93 -3.33
CA ALA A 145 -7.84 -11.15 -3.71
C ALA A 145 -6.99 -12.42 -3.46
N SER A 146 -5.66 -12.30 -3.55
CA SER A 146 -4.72 -13.38 -3.25
C SER A 146 -4.60 -13.65 -1.74
N PRO A 147 -4.04 -14.80 -1.33
CA PRO A 147 -3.53 -14.98 0.03
C PRO A 147 -2.53 -13.90 0.44
N LEU A 148 -2.32 -13.73 1.75
CA LEU A 148 -1.28 -12.84 2.30
C LEU A 148 0.10 -13.34 1.82
N ARG A 149 0.85 -12.50 1.13
CA ARG A 149 2.16 -12.84 0.53
C ARG A 149 3.26 -11.95 1.09
N TYR A 150 4.46 -12.50 1.22
CA TYR A 150 5.64 -11.83 1.76
C TYR A 150 6.39 -11.01 0.72
N TYR A 151 6.80 -9.80 1.09
CA TYR A 151 7.56 -8.87 0.28
C TYR A 151 8.71 -8.25 1.09
N ILE A 152 9.82 -8.00 0.40
CA ILE A 152 10.93 -7.17 0.87
C ILE A 152 10.82 -5.82 0.16
N PRO A 153 10.95 -4.68 0.88
CA PRO A 153 10.97 -3.36 0.25
C PRO A 153 12.08 -3.24 -0.80
N TYR A 154 11.69 -3.03 -2.07
CA TYR A 154 12.62 -2.88 -3.18
C TYR A 154 13.13 -1.44 -3.29
N SER A 155 14.42 -1.21 -3.03
CA SER A 155 15.06 0.08 -3.30
C SER A 155 15.09 0.36 -4.79
N VAL A 156 14.46 1.46 -5.21
CA VAL A 156 14.19 1.73 -6.63
C VAL A 156 15.43 2.29 -7.34
N PRO A 157 16.00 1.59 -8.35
CA PRO A 157 17.12 2.10 -9.14
C PRO A 157 16.65 3.04 -10.26
N LEU A 158 17.60 3.61 -11.02
CA LEU A 158 17.30 4.53 -12.12
C LEU A 158 16.41 3.92 -13.22
N ARG A 159 16.57 2.61 -13.47
CA ARG A 159 15.74 1.82 -14.40
C ARG A 159 15.00 0.74 -13.61
N PRO A 160 13.86 1.08 -12.99
CA PRO A 160 13.18 0.17 -12.09
C PRO A 160 12.43 -0.92 -12.85
N THR A 161 12.30 -2.06 -12.19
CA THR A 161 11.24 -3.03 -12.51
C THR A 161 10.06 -2.76 -11.57
N PRO A 162 8.82 -2.73 -12.05
CA PRO A 162 7.65 -2.55 -11.19
C PRO A 162 7.59 -3.61 -10.09
N GLN A 163 7.36 -3.17 -8.85
CA GLN A 163 7.22 -4.02 -7.66
C GLN A 163 6.02 -3.57 -6.83
N ARG A 164 5.47 -4.49 -6.03
CA ARG A 164 4.34 -4.18 -5.14
C ARG A 164 4.76 -3.45 -3.88
N VAL A 165 6.01 -3.60 -3.46
CA VAL A 165 6.56 -2.91 -2.29
C VAL A 165 7.87 -2.27 -2.69
N VAL A 166 7.90 -0.93 -2.73
CA VAL A 166 9.08 -0.16 -3.12
C VAL A 166 9.49 0.79 -2.01
N ALA A 167 10.78 1.14 -2.02
CA ALA A 167 11.38 2.07 -1.08
C ALA A 167 12.00 3.25 -1.83
N PHE A 168 11.66 4.47 -1.40
CA PHE A 168 12.26 5.74 -1.83
C PHE A 168 12.68 6.55 -0.61
N PRO A 169 13.64 7.49 -0.73
CA PRO A 169 13.88 8.46 0.33
C PRO A 169 12.60 9.24 0.69
N LEU A 170 12.31 9.42 1.97
CA LEU A 170 11.07 10.05 2.45
C LEU A 170 10.92 11.48 1.94
N ASN A 171 11.99 12.27 2.05
CA ASN A 171 12.04 13.65 1.56
C ASN A 171 11.71 13.74 0.07
N PHE A 172 12.15 12.76 -0.74
CA PHE A 172 11.83 12.68 -2.15
C PHE A 172 10.34 12.42 -2.37
N VAL A 173 9.74 11.46 -1.65
CA VAL A 173 8.31 11.15 -1.76
C VAL A 173 7.46 12.36 -1.40
N GLN A 174 7.77 13.03 -0.27
CA GLN A 174 7.05 14.22 0.17
C GLN A 174 7.17 15.37 -0.85
N TRP A 175 8.40 15.69 -1.26
CA TRP A 175 8.66 16.80 -2.17
C TRP A 175 8.03 16.63 -3.55
N GLN A 176 8.09 15.42 -4.12
CA GLN A 176 7.44 15.14 -5.42
C GLN A 176 5.92 15.00 -5.29
N GLY A 177 5.45 14.49 -4.15
CA GLY A 177 4.04 14.31 -3.85
C GLY A 177 3.32 15.65 -3.80
N GLU A 178 3.86 16.61 -3.07
CA GLU A 178 3.33 17.99 -2.99
C GLU A 178 3.30 18.71 -4.34
N ARG A 179 4.23 18.38 -5.23
CA ARG A 179 4.27 18.94 -6.60
C ARG A 179 3.29 18.27 -7.57
N GLY A 180 2.61 17.21 -7.15
CA GLY A 180 1.66 16.48 -8.01
C GLY A 180 2.32 15.64 -9.11
N THR A 181 3.65 15.45 -9.09
CA THR A 181 4.39 14.75 -10.18
C THR A 181 4.97 13.39 -9.79
N LEU A 182 4.78 12.99 -8.53
CA LEU A 182 5.33 11.75 -7.97
C LEU A 182 4.92 10.51 -8.77
N TRP A 183 3.63 10.34 -9.04
CA TRP A 183 3.14 9.18 -9.79
C TRP A 183 3.69 9.13 -11.20
N ASP A 184 3.40 10.14 -12.02
CA ASP A 184 3.67 10.08 -13.46
C ASP A 184 5.17 9.98 -13.80
N LYS A 185 6.03 10.61 -12.99
CA LYS A 185 7.48 10.60 -13.24
C LYS A 185 8.21 9.43 -12.61
N TYR A 186 7.69 8.88 -11.50
CA TYR A 186 8.45 7.95 -10.67
C TYR A 186 7.69 6.70 -10.28
N LEU A 187 6.52 6.81 -9.65
CA LEU A 187 5.83 5.62 -9.15
C LEU A 187 5.22 4.79 -10.28
N GLY A 188 4.69 5.40 -11.34
CA GLY A 188 4.03 4.68 -12.44
C GLY A 188 4.95 3.72 -13.21
N ARG A 189 6.28 3.83 -13.04
CA ARG A 189 7.27 2.89 -13.60
C ARG A 189 7.84 1.90 -12.59
N ALA A 190 7.63 2.14 -11.29
CA ALA A 190 8.28 1.39 -10.21
C ALA A 190 7.29 0.63 -9.34
N VAL A 191 6.03 1.06 -9.29
CA VAL A 191 4.97 0.48 -8.47
C VAL A 191 4.03 -0.32 -9.37
N SER A 192 3.73 -1.55 -8.99
CA SER A 192 2.68 -2.37 -9.62
C SER A 192 1.54 -2.57 -8.62
N PRO A 193 0.40 -1.87 -8.78
CA PRO A 193 -0.82 -2.09 -8.02
C PRO A 193 -1.71 -3.20 -8.61
N ASP A 194 -1.25 -3.98 -9.59
CA ASP A 194 -2.06 -4.89 -10.44
C ASP A 194 -2.92 -5.90 -9.67
N GLU A 195 -2.52 -6.26 -8.45
CA GLU A 195 -3.31 -7.10 -7.54
C GLU A 195 -4.18 -6.30 -6.55
N GLY A 196 -4.43 -5.02 -6.80
CA GLY A 196 -5.29 -4.12 -6.02
C GLY A 196 -4.62 -3.39 -4.85
N ILE A 197 -3.45 -3.83 -4.38
CA ILE A 197 -2.67 -3.11 -3.33
C ILE A 197 -1.18 -3.10 -3.63
N ALA A 198 -0.58 -1.93 -3.44
CA ALA A 198 0.86 -1.72 -3.41
C ALA A 198 1.26 -0.83 -2.23
N VAL A 199 2.54 -0.83 -1.88
CA VAL A 199 3.11 -0.07 -0.79
C VAL A 199 4.34 0.71 -1.26
N VAL A 200 4.38 1.99 -0.91
CA VAL A 200 5.56 2.84 -1.03
C VAL A 200 6.07 3.15 0.36
N ILE A 201 7.31 2.78 0.65
CA ILE A 201 7.99 3.11 1.89
C ILE A 201 8.85 4.35 1.63
N GLY A 202 8.52 5.44 2.30
CA GLY A 202 9.37 6.62 2.42
C GLY A 202 10.38 6.37 3.52
N VAL A 203 11.59 5.95 3.13
CA VAL A 203 12.71 5.68 4.04
C VAL A 203 13.20 6.99 4.61
N ASN A 204 13.09 7.14 5.92
CA ASN A 204 13.59 8.31 6.62
C ASN A 204 15.12 8.23 6.67
N ASP A 205 15.85 9.27 6.30
CA ASP A 205 17.31 9.29 6.41
C ASP A 205 17.76 9.52 7.87
N ASN A 206 16.92 10.19 8.67
CA ASN A 206 17.17 10.37 10.09
C ASN A 206 16.82 9.09 10.86
N MET A 207 17.85 8.45 11.39
CA MET A 207 17.76 7.20 12.16
C MET A 207 16.87 7.25 13.39
N ARG A 208 16.53 8.45 13.87
CA ARG A 208 15.64 8.65 15.02
C ARG A 208 14.17 8.73 14.64
N PHE A 209 13.82 8.72 13.37
CA PHE A 209 12.44 8.83 12.95
C PHE A 209 12.06 7.65 12.08
N ALA A 210 10.82 7.21 12.25
CA ALA A 210 10.30 6.10 11.50
C ALA A 210 10.12 6.42 10.03
N ASP A 211 10.22 5.36 9.23
CA ASP A 211 9.79 5.35 7.84
C ASP A 211 8.28 5.63 7.76
N TRP A 212 7.88 6.22 6.64
CA TRP A 212 6.47 6.41 6.33
C TRP A 212 6.02 5.35 5.33
N VAL A 213 4.82 4.81 5.52
CA VAL A 213 4.30 3.73 4.69
C VAL A 213 3.01 4.19 4.03
N TYR A 214 3.04 4.32 2.71
CA TYR A 214 1.89 4.71 1.89
C TYR A 214 1.29 3.45 1.26
N PHE A 215 0.04 3.14 1.61
CA PHE A 215 -0.74 2.06 1.01
C PHE A 215 -1.54 2.62 -0.16
N ILE A 216 -1.30 2.11 -1.36
CA ILE A 216 -1.99 2.51 -2.58
C ILE A 216 -2.96 1.40 -2.93
N ILE A 217 -4.25 1.70 -2.89
CA ILE A 217 -5.30 0.74 -3.21
C ILE A 217 -5.89 1.10 -4.57
N GLU A 218 -5.80 0.19 -5.53
CA GLU A 218 -6.57 0.27 -6.77
C GLU A 218 -7.91 -0.44 -6.54
N GLN A 219 -8.99 0.30 -6.72
CA GLN A 219 -10.33 -0.12 -6.32
C GLN A 219 -10.93 -1.08 -7.36
N PRO A 220 -11.07 -2.39 -7.05
CA PRO A 220 -11.64 -3.35 -7.99
C PRO A 220 -13.14 -3.14 -8.15
N ARG A 221 -13.77 -3.83 -9.09
CA ARG A 221 -15.23 -3.73 -9.31
C ARG A 221 -16.08 -4.29 -8.17
N GLU A 222 -15.51 -5.19 -7.39
CA GLU A 222 -16.21 -5.90 -6.32
C GLU A 222 -15.72 -5.41 -4.94
N PRO A 223 -16.58 -5.45 -3.90
CA PRO A 223 -16.15 -5.18 -2.54
C PRO A 223 -14.96 -6.04 -2.15
N GLN A 224 -13.94 -5.43 -1.54
CA GLN A 224 -12.73 -6.16 -1.18
C GLN A 224 -12.13 -5.68 0.13
N THR A 225 -11.63 -6.65 0.92
CA THR A 225 -10.79 -6.39 2.08
C THR A 225 -9.32 -6.58 1.72
N PHE A 226 -8.58 -5.49 1.78
CA PHE A 226 -7.14 -5.46 1.68
C PHE A 226 -6.52 -5.63 3.06
N LYS A 227 -5.41 -6.35 3.16
CA LYS A 227 -4.65 -6.45 4.40
C LYS A 227 -3.18 -6.15 4.19
N ALA A 228 -2.57 -5.47 5.15
CA ALA A 228 -1.13 -5.29 5.20
C ALA A 228 -0.57 -5.54 6.60
N VAL A 229 0.50 -6.32 6.69
CA VAL A 229 1.25 -6.52 7.94
C VAL A 229 2.67 -6.01 7.74
N LEU A 230 3.14 -5.15 8.62
CA LEU A 230 4.46 -4.53 8.54
C LEU A 230 5.36 -5.10 9.65
N GLY A 231 6.55 -5.57 9.29
CA GLY A 231 7.60 -5.95 10.24
C GLY A 231 8.61 -4.83 10.40
N TRP A 232 8.70 -4.27 11.60
CA TRP A 232 9.53 -3.12 11.94
C TRP A 232 10.77 -3.52 12.75
N GLU A 233 11.92 -2.98 12.37
CA GLU A 233 13.22 -3.22 13.02
C GLU A 233 13.79 -1.94 13.64
N ARG A 234 14.63 -2.10 14.65
CA ARG A 234 15.56 -1.03 15.04
C ARG A 234 16.55 -0.83 13.90
N ARG A 235 16.69 0.42 13.43
CA ARG A 235 17.78 0.77 12.54
C ARG A 235 19.10 0.69 13.31
N ARG A 236 19.96 -0.25 12.92
CA ARG A 236 21.30 -0.38 13.49
C ARG A 236 22.14 0.83 13.12
N SER A 237 22.91 1.37 14.06
CA SER A 237 23.90 2.40 13.71
C SER A 237 25.07 1.75 12.98
N LEU A 238 25.75 2.48 12.10
CA LEU A 238 27.01 2.03 11.49
C LEU A 238 28.06 1.63 12.55
N THR A 239 27.93 2.14 13.78
CA THR A 239 28.78 1.81 14.93
C THR A 239 28.49 0.41 15.51
N ASP A 240 27.29 -0.13 15.30
CA ASP A 240 26.91 -1.48 15.75
C ASP A 240 27.42 -2.60 14.81
N GLU A 241 27.94 -2.24 13.64
CA GLU A 241 28.52 -3.17 12.64
C GLU A 241 30.06 -3.28 12.70
N ALA A 242 30.73 -2.56 13.61
CA ALA A 242 32.15 -2.80 13.85
C ALA A 242 32.34 -4.24 14.38
N PRO A 243 33.16 -5.09 13.73
CA PRO A 243 33.24 -6.48 14.10
C PRO A 243 33.80 -6.62 15.52
N ARG A 244 33.25 -7.58 16.27
CA ARG A 244 33.87 -8.18 17.47
C ARG A 244 35.17 -8.91 17.10
N LEU A 245 36.10 -8.23 16.45
CA LEU A 245 37.47 -8.66 16.23
C LEU A 245 38.31 -7.94 17.28
N LYS A 246 38.43 -8.58 18.45
CA LYS A 246 39.49 -8.47 19.48
C LYS A 246 38.92 -8.77 20.86
N GLN A 247 38.60 -10.03 21.11
CA GLN A 247 38.68 -10.64 22.44
C GLN A 247 39.11 -12.08 22.22
N ASP A 248 40.40 -12.24 21.94
CA ASP A 248 41.21 -13.45 22.13
C ASP A 248 42.65 -13.07 21.74
N GLN A 249 43.33 -12.37 22.64
CA GLN A 249 44.78 -12.31 22.76
C GLN A 249 45.13 -12.33 24.24
#